data_AF-A0A968H7X3-F1
#
_entry.id   AF-A0A968H7X3-F1
#
_cell.length_a   1.000
_cell.length_b   1.000
_cell.length_c   1.000
_cell.angle_alpha   90.00
_cell.angle_beta   90.00
_cell.angle_gamma   90.00
#
_symmetry.space_group_name_H-M   'P 1'
#
loop_
_entity.id
_entity.type
_entity.pdbx_description
1 polymer ?
#
loop_
_entity_poly.entity_id
_entity_poly.type
_entity_poly.pdbx_seq_one_letter_code
_entity_poly.pdbx_strand_id
1 'polypeptide(L)'
;MNKNLMIVVLVLLLSPAVSTAEISKGKIQKLLNEKHFKELDTIAEEIRRNRKVLDDGGSELGGFYNDLTKDYDREQETARLINLLEEWKRSYPNSPTPLVALSMVYRSYAWEARGYGWAGNVAKEKWDVFNGRITRAYENVDNEIAERDIRSYFEKIMDLRSIGGPDAKKKAYEVLDKGISIDPDNHSLYIAMAHMLLEKWYGEDRYEMINFINKYSEKRNGIEGEMLYIKTLLVMSSYFEPASYLKDMGVSWAALERKIKSVLKSYSANKFFLNAYWYFAGMALDVEKAEEIGRQLDEKEAWINNPWWDSGHKTSTAIKVLLNSKDAAGSWNKNLLRNPSAEKGSMDWSLYGKGGTIQADVFGRQGNIFYIKDVLDVVSNFNQKIVVPREFIGAYVAVAGYLSTDEAVVGPGSKKPYLSGYFMHDGNRIISNLSADTMMYDCHTNCWQPRWGIFKMPTETESITFHMNHSSAKGTTPDDSRFFYDDLELRVFKTLREAEEFIESYKKKHEQIPI
;
A
#
# COMPACT_ATOMS: atom_id res chain seq x y z
N MET A 1 2.45 18.59 -80.58
CA MET A 1 3.81 18.14 -80.92
C MET A 1 4.73 18.45 -79.75
N ASN A 2 5.25 17.38 -79.11
CA ASN A 2 6.34 17.26 -78.13
C ASN A 2 6.66 18.39 -77.14
N LYS A 3 6.50 18.07 -75.84
CA LYS A 3 7.40 18.52 -74.78
C LYS A 3 7.83 17.35 -73.90
N ASN A 4 9.12 17.06 -73.98
CA ASN A 4 10.05 16.65 -72.93
C ASN A 4 9.72 15.43 -72.06
N LEU A 5 10.36 14.34 -72.50
CA LEU A 5 10.84 13.19 -71.76
C LEU A 5 11.84 13.62 -70.66
N MET A 6 11.55 13.33 -69.39
CA MET A 6 12.60 13.15 -68.37
C MET A 6 12.16 12.07 -67.37
N ILE A 7 13.08 11.12 -67.19
CA ILE A 7 12.94 9.80 -66.59
C ILE A 7 13.16 9.87 -65.08
N VAL A 8 12.25 9.23 -64.34
CA VAL A 8 12.42 8.39 -63.13
C VAL A 8 13.56 8.71 -62.16
N VAL A 9 13.22 9.29 -61.00
CA VAL A 9 13.58 8.79 -59.65
C VAL A 9 12.44 9.15 -58.70
N LEU A 10 11.52 8.21 -58.48
CA LEU A 10 10.50 8.29 -57.44
C LEU A 10 10.86 7.24 -56.37
N VAL A 11 11.86 7.53 -55.54
CA VAL A 11 12.02 6.84 -54.26
C VAL A 11 11.18 7.63 -53.28
N LEU A 12 9.95 7.16 -53.08
CA LEU A 12 9.09 7.54 -51.97
C LEU A 12 9.83 7.27 -50.66
N LEU A 13 10.47 8.30 -50.10
CA LEU A 13 10.82 8.37 -48.68
C LEU A 13 9.53 8.52 -47.88
N LEU A 14 8.73 7.45 -47.83
CA LEU A 14 7.81 7.21 -46.74
C LEU A 14 8.63 6.63 -45.59
N SER A 15 9.35 7.50 -44.88
CA SER A 15 9.58 7.23 -43.47
C SER A 15 8.18 7.25 -42.83
N PRO A 16 7.67 6.15 -42.24
CA PRO A 16 6.59 6.33 -41.30
C PRO A 16 7.23 7.07 -40.13
N ALA A 17 6.94 8.36 -40.04
CA ALA A 17 6.88 9.03 -38.76
C ALA A 17 5.95 8.17 -37.91
N VAL A 18 6.54 7.32 -37.06
CA VAL A 18 5.82 6.70 -35.96
C VAL A 18 5.42 7.89 -35.10
N SER A 19 4.20 8.36 -35.33
CA SER A 19 3.46 9.20 -34.41
C SER A 19 3.69 8.62 -33.03
N THR A 20 4.16 9.47 -32.11
CA THR A 20 4.32 9.19 -30.68
C THR A 20 2.97 8.78 -30.10
N ALA A 21 2.58 7.55 -30.35
CA ALA A 21 1.44 6.92 -29.73
C ALA A 21 1.88 6.67 -28.30
N GLU A 22 1.12 7.20 -27.35
CA GLU A 22 1.04 6.59 -26.02
C GLU A 22 1.12 5.08 -26.20
N ILE A 23 2.06 4.43 -25.51
CA ILE A 23 2.18 2.97 -25.53
C ILE A 23 0.81 2.44 -25.11
N SER A 24 0.01 1.98 -26.06
CA SER A 24 -1.33 1.53 -25.76
C SER A 24 -1.22 0.27 -24.91
N LYS A 25 -1.86 0.28 -23.74
CA LYS A 25 -1.85 -0.84 -22.80
C LYS A 25 -2.11 -2.15 -23.55
N GLY A 26 -1.16 -3.08 -23.49
CA GLY A 26 -1.23 -4.39 -24.14
C GLY A 26 -0.55 -4.50 -25.52
N LYS A 27 -0.13 -3.40 -26.16
CA LYS A 27 0.63 -3.47 -27.43
C LYS A 27 1.97 -4.17 -27.27
N ILE A 28 2.74 -3.81 -26.24
CA ILE A 28 4.06 -4.41 -25.96
C ILE A 28 3.94 -5.92 -25.76
N GLN A 29 2.95 -6.33 -24.96
CA GLN A 29 2.70 -7.74 -24.68
C GLN A 29 2.29 -8.53 -25.92
N LYS A 30 1.47 -7.92 -26.80
CA LYS A 30 1.08 -8.52 -28.08
C LYS A 30 2.30 -8.74 -28.98
N LEU A 31 3.13 -7.71 -29.16
CA LEU A 31 4.35 -7.80 -29.97
C LEU A 31 5.31 -8.87 -29.44
N LEU A 32 5.44 -9.01 -28.11
CA LEU A 32 6.27 -10.06 -27.51
C LEU A 32 5.72 -11.46 -27.82
N ASN A 33 4.40 -11.66 -27.66
CA ASN A 33 3.74 -12.93 -27.94
C ASN A 33 3.80 -13.32 -29.42
N GLU A 34 3.77 -12.35 -30.32
CA GLU A 34 3.92 -12.52 -31.78
C GLU A 34 5.39 -12.58 -32.22
N LYS A 35 6.35 -12.51 -31.27
CA LYS A 35 7.80 -12.55 -31.51
C LYS A 35 8.32 -11.43 -32.43
N HIS A 36 7.67 -10.27 -32.41
CA HIS A 36 8.08 -9.08 -33.14
C HIS A 36 9.24 -8.35 -32.42
N PHE A 37 10.32 -9.09 -32.15
CA PHE A 37 11.46 -8.64 -31.34
C PHE A 37 12.16 -7.40 -31.89
N LYS A 38 12.33 -7.29 -33.21
CA LYS A 38 12.92 -6.09 -33.85
C LYS A 38 12.08 -4.83 -33.62
N GLU A 39 10.76 -4.97 -33.65
CA GLU A 39 9.86 -3.84 -33.41
C GLU A 39 9.93 -3.41 -31.94
N LEU A 40 9.96 -4.37 -31.01
CA LEU A 40 10.17 -4.09 -29.59
C LEU A 40 11.50 -3.39 -29.32
N ASP A 41 12.59 -3.80 -29.98
CA ASP A 41 13.89 -3.13 -29.87
C ASP A 41 13.85 -1.71 -30.42
N THR A 42 13.17 -1.50 -31.55
CA THR A 42 13.00 -0.16 -32.14
C THR A 42 12.25 0.77 -31.18
N ILE A 43 11.17 0.28 -30.56
CA ILE A 43 10.40 1.01 -29.55
C ILE A 43 11.28 1.32 -28.34
N ALA A 44 11.99 0.33 -27.80
CA ALA A 44 12.84 0.52 -26.63
C ALA A 44 13.99 1.50 -26.89
N GLU A 45 14.61 1.45 -28.08
CA GLU A 45 15.63 2.42 -28.49
C GLU A 45 15.08 3.84 -28.59
N GLU A 46 13.88 4.02 -29.17
CA GLU A 46 13.24 5.32 -29.24
C GLU A 46 12.95 5.89 -27.86
N ILE A 47 12.41 5.07 -26.95
CA ILE A 47 12.15 5.47 -25.56
C ILE A 47 13.47 5.84 -24.84
N ARG A 48 14.53 5.04 -25.01
CA ARG A 48 15.87 5.33 -24.45
C ARG A 48 16.46 6.64 -24.98
N ARG A 49 16.24 6.97 -26.26
CA ARG A 49 16.68 8.24 -26.86
C ARG A 49 15.89 9.43 -26.35
N ASN A 50 14.57 9.30 -26.24
CA ASN A 50 13.68 10.41 -25.87
C ASN A 50 13.65 10.70 -24.36
N ARG A 51 13.92 9.69 -23.52
CA ARG A 51 13.96 9.79 -22.04
C ARG A 51 12.75 10.51 -21.45
N LYS A 52 11.57 10.28 -22.01
CA LYS A 52 10.35 10.97 -21.62
C LYS A 52 9.94 10.59 -20.20
N VAL A 53 9.65 11.61 -19.40
CA VAL A 53 9.04 11.49 -18.07
C VAL A 53 7.52 11.62 -18.24
N LEU A 54 6.77 10.77 -17.56
CA LEU A 54 5.31 10.75 -17.56
C LEU A 54 4.76 11.76 -16.54
N ASP A 55 3.49 12.12 -16.67
CA ASP A 55 2.83 13.12 -15.81
C ASP A 55 2.76 12.70 -14.32
N ASP A 56 2.80 11.39 -14.06
CA ASP A 56 2.90 10.80 -12.72
C ASP A 56 4.34 10.75 -12.17
N GLY A 57 5.30 11.35 -12.87
CA GLY A 57 6.71 11.37 -12.49
C GLY A 57 7.47 10.07 -12.79
N GLY A 58 6.82 9.05 -13.33
CA GLY A 58 7.45 7.83 -13.84
C GLY A 58 8.23 8.06 -15.13
N SER A 59 8.99 7.06 -15.58
CA SER A 59 9.65 7.09 -16.90
C SER A 59 8.89 6.21 -17.88
N GLU A 60 8.80 6.64 -19.14
CA GLU A 60 8.24 5.83 -20.22
C GLU A 60 8.99 4.51 -20.39
N LEU A 61 10.31 4.53 -20.15
CA LEU A 61 11.15 3.32 -20.11
C LEU A 61 10.73 2.35 -19.02
N GLY A 62 10.42 2.85 -17.83
CA GLY A 62 9.88 2.04 -16.74
C GLY A 62 8.52 1.45 -17.09
N GLY A 63 7.64 2.23 -17.70
CA GLY A 63 6.35 1.75 -18.20
C GLY A 63 6.49 0.65 -19.25
N PHE A 64 7.39 0.82 -20.22
CA PHE A 64 7.69 -0.18 -21.24
C PHE A 64 8.12 -1.51 -20.62
N TYR A 65 9.07 -1.48 -19.69
CA TYR A 65 9.55 -2.70 -19.04
C TYR A 65 8.47 -3.35 -18.16
N ASN A 66 7.70 -2.55 -17.42
CA ASN A 66 6.61 -3.07 -16.59
C ASN A 66 5.52 -3.73 -17.45
N ASP A 67 5.19 -3.17 -18.62
CA ASP A 67 4.26 -3.79 -19.57
C ASP A 67 4.84 -5.05 -20.21
N LEU A 68 6.16 -5.08 -20.45
CA LEU A 68 6.87 -6.22 -21.03
C LEU A 68 6.97 -7.41 -20.05
N THR A 69 7.07 -7.12 -18.77
CA THR A 69 7.24 -8.12 -17.70
C THR A 69 6.01 -8.27 -16.81
N LYS A 70 4.85 -7.79 -17.27
CA LYS A 70 3.64 -7.72 -16.45
C LYS A 70 3.23 -9.11 -15.95
N ASP A 71 2.80 -9.14 -14.70
CA ASP A 71 2.61 -10.32 -13.85
C ASP A 71 2.00 -11.52 -14.58
N TYR A 72 2.79 -12.59 -14.56
CA TYR A 72 2.40 -13.93 -14.93
C TYR A 72 2.30 -14.74 -13.64
N ASP A 73 1.16 -14.62 -12.96
CA ASP A 73 0.85 -15.20 -11.63
C ASP A 73 0.93 -16.75 -11.57
N ARG A 74 1.39 -17.39 -12.64
CA ARG A 74 1.52 -18.84 -12.76
C ARG A 74 2.92 -19.20 -13.26
N GLU A 75 3.51 -20.20 -12.63
CA GLU A 75 4.83 -20.76 -12.99
C GLU A 75 4.96 -21.06 -14.49
N GLN A 76 3.91 -21.60 -15.12
CA GLN A 76 3.89 -21.90 -16.56
C GLN A 76 3.99 -20.65 -17.43
N GLU A 77 3.35 -19.56 -17.00
CA GLU A 77 3.34 -18.31 -17.74
C GLU A 77 4.67 -17.57 -17.58
N THR A 78 5.26 -17.59 -16.38
CA THR A 78 6.63 -17.10 -16.15
C THR A 78 7.66 -17.88 -16.96
N ALA A 79 7.56 -19.23 -17.01
CA ALA A 79 8.44 -20.05 -17.83
C ALA A 79 8.30 -19.73 -19.34
N ARG A 80 7.07 -19.51 -19.81
CA ARG A 80 6.82 -19.07 -21.18
C ARG A 80 7.46 -17.71 -21.47
N LEU A 81 7.32 -16.74 -20.56
CA LEU A 81 7.93 -15.42 -20.71
C LEU A 81 9.46 -15.53 -20.80
N ILE A 82 10.09 -16.26 -19.88
CA ILE A 82 11.54 -16.49 -19.90
C ILE A 82 11.97 -17.09 -21.24
N ASN A 83 11.24 -18.09 -21.76
CA ASN A 83 11.56 -18.69 -23.06
C ASN A 83 11.47 -17.68 -24.23
N LEU A 84 10.47 -16.81 -24.23
CA LEU A 84 10.34 -15.74 -25.24
C LEU A 84 11.49 -14.75 -25.16
N LEU A 85 11.87 -14.32 -23.95
CA LEU A 85 12.97 -13.38 -23.76
C LEU A 85 14.34 -14.00 -24.07
N GLU A 86 14.57 -15.28 -23.75
CA GLU A 86 15.78 -16.00 -24.16
C GLU A 86 15.84 -16.21 -25.68
N GLU A 87 14.70 -16.44 -26.34
CA GLU A 87 14.63 -16.47 -27.80
C GLU A 87 15.00 -15.10 -28.39
N TRP A 88 14.44 -14.01 -27.86
CA TRP A 88 14.79 -12.65 -28.26
C TRP A 88 16.28 -12.39 -28.09
N LYS A 89 16.84 -12.67 -26.89
CA LYS A 89 18.27 -12.54 -26.59
C LYS A 89 19.15 -13.28 -27.59
N ARG A 90 18.76 -14.50 -28.01
CA ARG A 90 19.49 -15.27 -29.03
C ARG A 90 19.35 -14.68 -30.43
N SER A 91 18.17 -14.19 -30.80
CA SER A 91 17.92 -13.60 -32.13
C SER A 91 18.55 -12.21 -32.31
N TYR A 92 18.69 -11.45 -31.22
CA TYR A 92 19.24 -10.09 -31.21
C TYR A 92 20.30 -9.96 -30.12
N PRO A 93 21.48 -10.59 -30.28
CA PRO A 93 22.50 -10.71 -29.21
C PRO A 93 23.11 -9.37 -28.76
N ASN A 94 22.95 -8.31 -29.57
CA ASN A 94 23.42 -6.97 -29.24
C ASN A 94 22.36 -6.09 -28.57
N SER A 95 21.15 -6.61 -28.36
CA SER A 95 20.07 -5.86 -27.72
C SER A 95 20.18 -5.92 -26.19
N PRO A 96 20.19 -4.76 -25.50
CA PRO A 96 20.08 -4.73 -24.04
C PRO A 96 18.68 -5.07 -23.53
N THR A 97 17.65 -4.91 -24.36
CA THR A 97 16.24 -4.97 -23.96
C THR A 97 15.85 -6.34 -23.35
N PRO A 98 16.09 -7.49 -24.01
CA PRO A 98 15.74 -8.78 -23.42
C PRO A 98 16.59 -9.12 -22.19
N LEU A 99 17.82 -8.59 -22.09
CA LEU A 99 18.69 -8.80 -20.93
C LEU A 99 18.13 -8.14 -19.67
N VAL A 100 17.75 -6.86 -19.76
CA VAL A 100 17.12 -6.13 -18.64
C VAL A 100 15.78 -6.77 -18.27
N ALA A 101 14.98 -7.16 -19.26
CA ALA A 101 13.71 -7.85 -19.03
C ALA A 101 13.91 -9.20 -18.32
N LEU A 102 14.90 -10.00 -18.73
CA LEU A 102 15.25 -11.26 -18.05
C LEU A 102 15.65 -11.04 -16.60
N SER A 103 16.45 -10.00 -16.31
CA SER A 103 16.80 -9.63 -14.93
C SER A 103 15.55 -9.35 -14.09
N MET A 104 14.65 -8.50 -14.59
CA MET A 104 13.39 -8.16 -13.89
C MET A 104 12.53 -9.40 -13.62
N VAL A 105 12.36 -10.28 -14.61
CA VAL A 105 11.55 -11.49 -14.50
C VAL A 105 12.19 -12.48 -13.53
N TYR A 106 13.49 -12.74 -13.63
CA TYR A 106 14.18 -13.63 -12.69
C TYR A 106 14.17 -13.09 -11.26
N ARG A 107 14.31 -11.77 -11.09
CA ARG A 107 14.20 -11.12 -9.78
C ARG A 107 12.82 -11.32 -9.19
N SER A 108 11.76 -11.01 -9.93
CA SER A 108 10.37 -11.23 -9.48
C SER A 108 10.14 -12.70 -9.12
N TYR A 109 10.56 -13.60 -10.01
CA TYR A 109 10.39 -15.04 -9.84
C TYR A 109 11.18 -15.60 -8.65
N ALA A 110 12.32 -14.99 -8.29
CA ALA A 110 13.02 -15.33 -7.07
C ALA A 110 12.20 -14.98 -5.83
N TRP A 111 11.70 -13.74 -5.74
CA TRP A 111 10.91 -13.27 -4.59
C TRP A 111 9.63 -14.08 -4.39
N GLU A 112 8.98 -14.51 -5.48
CA GLU A 112 7.84 -15.41 -5.42
C GLU A 112 8.20 -16.76 -4.76
N ALA A 113 9.30 -17.40 -5.19
CA ALA A 113 9.73 -18.67 -4.59
C ALA A 113 10.10 -18.55 -3.11
N ARG A 114 10.76 -17.45 -2.73
CA ARG A 114 11.12 -17.18 -1.34
C ARG A 114 9.88 -16.94 -0.48
N GLY A 115 8.91 -16.24 -1.04
CA GLY A 115 7.80 -15.63 -0.33
C GLY A 115 8.20 -14.38 0.46
N TYR A 116 7.19 -13.68 0.96
CA TYR A 116 7.36 -12.37 1.61
C TYR A 116 7.44 -12.44 3.15
N GLY A 117 7.60 -13.65 3.71
CA GLY A 117 7.73 -13.85 5.15
C GLY A 117 9.11 -13.44 5.70
N TRP A 118 9.22 -13.33 7.01
CA TRP A 118 10.48 -13.02 7.70
C TRP A 118 11.61 -13.97 7.30
N ALA A 119 12.81 -13.44 7.09
CA ALA A 119 13.97 -14.19 6.58
C ALA A 119 14.25 -15.48 7.36
N GLY A 120 14.18 -15.41 8.70
CA GLY A 120 14.40 -16.56 9.60
C GLY A 120 13.34 -17.65 9.54
N ASN A 121 12.18 -17.39 8.93
CA ASN A 121 11.07 -18.34 8.81
C ASN A 121 11.00 -19.00 7.41
N VAL A 122 11.91 -18.65 6.51
CA VAL A 122 11.93 -19.20 5.14
C VAL A 122 12.80 -20.46 5.10
N ALA A 123 12.21 -21.55 4.62
CA ALA A 123 12.88 -22.84 4.46
C ALA A 123 14.12 -22.73 3.55
N LYS A 124 15.14 -23.55 3.82
CA LYS A 124 16.42 -23.52 3.09
C LYS A 124 16.25 -23.79 1.59
N GLU A 125 15.35 -24.69 1.22
CA GLU A 125 15.09 -25.05 -0.17
C GLU A 125 14.54 -23.87 -0.97
N LYS A 126 13.73 -23.01 -0.33
CA LYS A 126 13.24 -21.76 -0.93
C LYS A 126 14.37 -20.74 -1.10
N TRP A 127 15.32 -20.70 -0.16
CA TRP A 127 16.52 -19.88 -0.29
C TRP A 127 17.41 -20.31 -1.45
N ASP A 128 17.62 -21.61 -1.64
CA ASP A 128 18.44 -22.12 -2.74
C ASP A 128 17.83 -21.75 -4.11
N VAL A 129 16.51 -21.88 -4.24
CA VAL A 129 15.77 -21.45 -5.45
C VAL A 129 15.86 -19.93 -5.64
N PHE A 130 15.64 -19.15 -4.58
CA PHE A 130 15.77 -17.70 -4.61
C PHE A 130 17.16 -17.27 -5.07
N ASN A 131 18.22 -17.80 -4.46
CA ASN A 131 19.60 -17.45 -4.77
C ASN A 131 19.97 -17.81 -6.22
N GLY A 132 19.55 -18.98 -6.69
CA GLY A 132 19.78 -19.37 -8.09
C GLY A 132 19.10 -18.44 -9.10
N ARG A 133 17.89 -17.97 -8.79
CA ARG A 133 17.13 -17.04 -9.66
C ARG A 133 17.69 -15.63 -9.59
N ILE A 134 17.99 -15.11 -8.41
CA ILE A 134 18.63 -13.78 -8.26
C ILE A 134 20.00 -13.75 -8.94
N THR A 135 20.79 -14.82 -8.86
CA THR A 135 22.09 -14.89 -9.57
C THR A 135 21.90 -14.74 -11.08
N ARG A 136 20.93 -15.45 -11.66
CA ARG A 136 20.58 -15.29 -13.09
C ARG A 136 20.07 -13.90 -13.43
N ALA A 137 19.34 -13.27 -12.51
CA ALA A 137 18.90 -11.89 -12.71
C ALA A 137 20.11 -10.97 -12.87
N TYR A 138 21.04 -11.04 -11.93
CA TYR A 138 22.26 -10.23 -11.93
C TYR A 138 23.15 -10.50 -13.16
N GLU A 139 23.36 -11.77 -13.54
CA GLU A 139 24.17 -12.15 -14.71
C GLU A 139 23.64 -11.54 -16.03
N ASN A 140 22.32 -11.37 -16.16
CA ASN A 140 21.75 -10.76 -17.36
C ASN A 140 22.03 -9.26 -17.44
N VAL A 141 22.17 -8.56 -16.32
CA VAL A 141 22.48 -7.12 -16.33
C VAL A 141 23.96 -6.82 -16.13
N ASP A 142 24.76 -7.73 -15.58
CA ASP A 142 26.19 -7.53 -15.31
C ASP A 142 27.09 -7.77 -16.52
N ASN A 143 26.84 -7.04 -17.60
CA ASN A 143 27.65 -7.08 -18.82
C ASN A 143 27.54 -5.76 -19.61
N GLU A 144 28.49 -5.52 -20.51
CA GLU A 144 28.57 -4.28 -21.29
C GLU A 144 27.39 -4.04 -22.24
N ILE A 145 26.70 -5.11 -22.68
CA ILE A 145 25.55 -4.97 -23.59
C ILE A 145 24.39 -4.38 -22.81
N ALA A 146 24.02 -4.97 -21.67
CA ALA A 146 22.94 -4.50 -20.82
C ALA A 146 23.17 -3.06 -20.32
N GLU A 147 24.42 -2.68 -20.05
CA GLU A 147 24.78 -1.32 -19.61
C GLU A 147 24.49 -0.20 -20.64
N ARG A 148 24.17 -0.56 -21.90
CA ARG A 148 23.66 0.39 -22.90
C ARG A 148 22.24 0.86 -22.60
N ASP A 149 21.53 0.16 -21.72
CA ASP A 149 20.25 0.58 -21.17
C ASP A 149 20.45 1.06 -19.73
N ILE A 150 20.11 2.32 -19.46
CA ILE A 150 20.25 2.93 -18.13
C ILE A 150 19.43 2.20 -17.06
N ARG A 151 18.36 1.50 -17.44
CA ARG A 151 17.56 0.67 -16.52
C ARG A 151 18.35 -0.49 -15.94
N SER A 152 19.37 -1.00 -16.64
CA SER A 152 20.23 -2.08 -16.13
C SER A 152 20.91 -1.72 -14.81
N TYR A 153 21.31 -0.45 -14.62
CA TYR A 153 21.94 0.02 -13.38
C TYR A 153 20.99 -0.03 -12.18
N PHE A 154 19.71 0.32 -12.40
CA PHE A 154 18.67 0.15 -11.39
C PHE A 154 18.54 -1.32 -11.00
N GLU A 155 18.40 -2.20 -11.99
CA GLU A 155 18.24 -3.64 -11.72
C GLU A 155 19.47 -4.24 -11.05
N LYS A 156 20.70 -3.85 -11.45
CA LYS A 156 21.94 -4.24 -10.76
C LYS A 156 21.92 -3.89 -9.27
N ILE A 157 21.50 -2.67 -8.89
CA ILE A 157 21.41 -2.28 -7.47
C ILE A 157 20.37 -3.14 -6.73
N MET A 158 19.23 -3.38 -7.36
CA MET A 158 18.14 -4.19 -6.78
C MET A 158 18.53 -5.67 -6.63
N ASP A 159 19.26 -6.21 -7.61
CA ASP A 159 19.79 -7.57 -7.61
C ASP A 159 20.89 -7.70 -6.56
N LEU A 160 21.87 -6.77 -6.49
CA LEU A 160 22.91 -6.77 -5.46
C LEU A 160 22.34 -6.75 -4.04
N ARG A 161 21.30 -5.94 -3.80
CA ARG A 161 20.58 -5.96 -2.51
C ARG A 161 20.04 -7.36 -2.20
N SER A 162 19.48 -8.03 -3.21
CA SER A 162 18.85 -9.33 -3.08
C SER A 162 19.85 -10.48 -2.96
N ILE A 163 21.00 -10.39 -3.63
CA ILE A 163 22.07 -11.41 -3.61
C ILE A 163 22.62 -11.60 -2.19
N GLY A 164 22.83 -10.51 -1.45
CA GLY A 164 23.53 -10.61 -0.17
C GLY A 164 25.02 -10.30 -0.27
N GLY A 165 25.69 -10.34 0.87
CA GLY A 165 27.15 -10.41 0.99
C GLY A 165 27.82 -9.12 1.47
N PRO A 166 29.04 -9.23 2.01
CA PRO A 166 29.73 -8.12 2.67
C PRO A 166 30.03 -6.94 1.72
N ASP A 167 30.24 -7.22 0.44
CA ASP A 167 30.59 -6.19 -0.56
C ASP A 167 29.39 -5.63 -1.32
N ALA A 168 28.17 -6.12 -1.07
CA ALA A 168 27.01 -5.73 -1.87
C ALA A 168 26.77 -4.21 -1.87
N LYS A 169 26.82 -3.59 -0.69
CA LYS A 169 26.65 -2.13 -0.53
C LYS A 169 27.71 -1.34 -1.31
N LYS A 170 28.96 -1.78 -1.24
CA LYS A 170 30.08 -1.16 -1.98
C LYS A 170 29.86 -1.25 -3.49
N LYS A 171 29.57 -2.45 -4.01
CA LYS A 171 29.29 -2.67 -5.45
C LYS A 171 28.10 -1.85 -5.92
N ALA A 172 27.05 -1.71 -5.10
CA ALA A 172 25.89 -0.90 -5.45
C ALA A 172 26.23 0.59 -5.55
N TYR A 173 27.13 1.12 -4.71
CA TYR A 173 27.66 2.48 -4.88
C TYR A 173 28.46 2.62 -6.18
N GLU A 174 29.28 1.64 -6.55
CA GLU A 174 30.03 1.66 -7.82
C GLU A 174 29.07 1.69 -9.04
N VAL A 175 28.00 0.89 -8.98
CA VAL A 175 26.93 0.88 -9.99
C VAL A 175 26.19 2.23 -10.01
N LEU A 176 25.85 2.78 -8.85
CA LEU A 176 25.21 4.08 -8.74
C LEU A 176 26.07 5.18 -9.37
N ASP A 177 27.34 5.27 -8.98
CA ASP A 177 28.27 6.30 -9.45
C ASP A 177 28.45 6.24 -10.97
N LYS A 178 28.55 5.03 -11.54
CA LYS A 178 28.59 4.84 -12.99
C LYS A 178 27.28 5.27 -13.64
N GLY A 179 26.13 4.85 -13.11
CA GLY A 179 24.82 5.20 -13.64
C GLY A 179 24.53 6.71 -13.62
N ILE A 180 24.80 7.39 -12.51
CA ILE A 180 24.58 8.85 -12.39
C ILE A 180 25.60 9.67 -13.16
N SER A 181 26.76 9.11 -13.51
CA SER A 181 27.72 9.76 -14.42
C SER A 181 27.19 9.81 -15.88
N ILE A 182 26.33 8.86 -16.24
CA ILE A 182 25.69 8.77 -17.56
C ILE A 182 24.39 9.59 -17.58
N ASP A 183 23.59 9.46 -16.52
CA ASP A 183 22.31 10.13 -16.39
C ASP A 183 22.06 10.58 -14.94
N PRO A 184 22.55 11.78 -14.56
CA PRO A 184 22.38 12.28 -13.19
C PRO A 184 20.91 12.52 -12.83
N ASP A 185 20.03 12.73 -13.82
CA ASP A 185 18.59 13.00 -13.67
C ASP A 185 17.75 11.74 -13.48
N ASN A 186 18.35 10.55 -13.61
CA ASN A 186 17.65 9.30 -13.40
C ASN A 186 17.37 9.03 -11.91
N HIS A 187 16.26 9.59 -11.42
CA HIS A 187 15.81 9.44 -10.03
C HIS A 187 15.62 7.98 -9.60
N SER A 188 15.39 7.04 -10.53
CA SER A 188 15.22 5.63 -10.17
C SER A 188 16.49 5.04 -9.52
N LEU A 189 17.69 5.49 -9.94
CA LEU A 189 18.95 5.01 -9.38
C LEU A 189 19.11 5.41 -7.91
N TYR A 190 18.75 6.64 -7.57
CA TYR A 190 18.74 7.13 -6.19
C TYR A 190 17.68 6.40 -5.35
N ILE A 191 16.52 6.10 -5.92
CA ILE A 191 15.47 5.32 -5.27
C ILE A 191 15.94 3.88 -4.99
N ALA A 192 16.60 3.23 -5.95
CA ALA A 192 17.15 1.89 -5.76
C ALA A 192 18.18 1.86 -4.64
N MET A 193 19.06 2.86 -4.60
CA MET A 193 20.06 2.97 -3.54
C MET A 193 19.43 3.29 -2.18
N ALA A 194 18.50 4.24 -2.11
CA ALA A 194 17.77 4.53 -0.86
C ALA A 194 17.07 3.28 -0.31
N HIS A 195 16.50 2.45 -1.18
CA HIS A 195 15.88 1.19 -0.78
C HIS A 195 16.90 0.17 -0.25
N MET A 196 18.10 0.11 -0.82
CA MET A 196 19.19 -0.73 -0.31
C MET A 196 19.66 -0.30 1.09
N LEU A 197 19.62 1.00 1.37
CA LEU A 197 20.06 1.61 2.62
C LEU A 197 19.02 1.58 3.74
N LEU A 198 17.88 0.90 3.55
CA LEU A 198 16.98 0.63 4.67
C LEU A 198 17.70 -0.25 5.70
N GLU A 199 17.43 -0.01 6.98
CA GLU A 199 18.01 -0.73 8.13
C GLU A 199 17.84 -2.26 8.04
N LYS A 200 16.68 -2.72 7.54
CA LYS A 200 16.41 -4.16 7.33
C LYS A 200 17.25 -4.80 6.22
N TRP A 201 18.03 -4.01 5.48
CA TRP A 201 18.89 -4.45 4.39
C TRP A 201 20.37 -4.17 4.71
N TYR A 202 20.92 -3.04 4.25
CA TYR A 202 22.34 -2.70 4.43
C TYR A 202 22.57 -1.34 5.10
N GLY A 203 21.50 -0.69 5.58
CA GLY A 203 21.61 0.50 6.41
C GLY A 203 22.30 0.17 7.73
N GLU A 204 23.36 0.89 8.06
CA GLU A 204 24.08 0.81 9.34
C GLU A 204 23.21 1.26 10.50
N ASP A 205 22.32 2.22 10.22
CA ASP A 205 21.27 2.67 11.13
C ASP A 205 20.01 3.06 10.34
N ARG A 206 18.95 3.38 11.09
CA ARG A 206 17.67 3.83 10.55
C ARG A 206 17.74 5.16 9.77
N TYR A 207 18.82 5.92 9.87
CA TYR A 207 19.01 7.25 9.28
C TYR A 207 19.91 7.24 8.03
N GLU A 208 20.68 6.18 7.75
CA GLU A 208 21.59 6.13 6.59
C GLU A 208 20.85 6.42 5.27
N MET A 209 19.64 5.88 5.10
CA MET A 209 18.79 6.15 3.95
C MET A 209 18.45 7.65 3.79
N ILE A 210 18.01 8.34 4.84
CA ILE A 210 17.66 9.77 4.74
C ILE A 210 18.90 10.64 4.61
N ASN A 211 20.02 10.27 5.23
CA ASN A 211 21.32 10.93 5.07
C ASN A 211 21.82 10.84 3.62
N PHE A 212 21.63 9.69 2.96
CA PHE A 212 21.90 9.52 1.55
C PHE A 212 21.04 10.47 0.68
N ILE A 213 19.73 10.53 0.93
CA ILE A 213 18.82 11.42 0.19
C ILE A 213 19.24 12.89 0.38
N ASN A 214 19.54 13.32 1.61
CA ASN A 214 20.05 14.66 1.90
C ASN A 214 21.32 14.96 1.12
N LYS A 215 22.34 14.10 1.25
CA LYS A 215 23.65 14.26 0.57
C LYS A 215 23.52 14.51 -0.93
N TYR A 216 22.74 13.67 -1.63
CA TYR A 216 22.62 13.77 -3.09
C TYR A 216 21.68 14.89 -3.53
N SER A 217 20.62 15.21 -2.76
CA SER A 217 19.78 16.37 -3.07
C SER A 217 20.53 17.69 -2.88
N GLU A 218 21.30 17.84 -1.81
CA GLU A 218 22.12 19.03 -1.54
C GLU A 218 23.22 19.23 -2.57
N LYS A 219 23.87 18.13 -3.01
CA LYS A 219 24.90 18.18 -4.07
C LYS A 219 24.35 18.73 -5.39
N ARG A 220 23.09 18.48 -5.71
CA ARG A 220 22.46 18.98 -6.95
C ARG A 220 22.04 20.45 -6.82
N ASN A 221 21.70 20.88 -5.60
CA ASN A 221 21.23 22.23 -5.27
C ASN A 221 19.97 22.64 -6.07
N GLY A 222 19.33 23.73 -5.66
CA GLY A 222 18.16 24.29 -6.34
C GLY A 222 16.97 23.32 -6.47
N ILE A 223 16.13 23.57 -7.49
CA ILE A 223 14.87 22.84 -7.72
C ILE A 223 15.14 21.36 -8.02
N GLU A 224 16.26 21.04 -8.66
CA GLU A 224 16.56 19.68 -9.12
C GLU A 224 16.93 18.78 -7.93
N GLY A 225 17.65 19.34 -6.97
CA GLY A 225 17.89 18.71 -5.67
C GLY A 225 16.59 18.51 -4.88
N GLU A 226 15.70 19.52 -4.86
CA GLU A 226 14.41 19.43 -4.17
C GLU A 226 13.49 18.37 -4.78
N MET A 227 13.42 18.29 -6.11
CA MET A 227 12.66 17.25 -6.81
C MET A 227 13.19 15.85 -6.49
N LEU A 228 14.51 15.65 -6.50
CA LEU A 228 15.13 14.38 -6.12
C LEU A 228 14.78 14.00 -4.67
N TYR A 229 14.87 14.97 -3.75
CA TYR A 229 14.53 14.78 -2.34
C TYR A 229 13.08 14.31 -2.18
N ILE A 230 12.12 15.07 -2.73
CA ILE A 230 10.68 14.80 -2.60
C ILE A 230 10.33 13.45 -3.23
N LYS A 231 10.79 13.17 -4.45
CA LYS A 231 10.51 11.93 -5.16
C LYS A 231 11.02 10.71 -4.41
N THR A 232 12.26 10.76 -3.94
CA THR A 232 12.87 9.63 -3.24
C THR A 232 12.21 9.41 -1.88
N LEU A 233 12.00 10.49 -1.11
CA LEU A 233 11.32 10.42 0.18
C LEU A 233 9.90 9.85 0.07
N LEU A 234 9.18 10.22 -0.99
CA LEU A 234 7.81 9.76 -1.24
C LEU A 234 7.74 8.29 -1.63
N VAL A 235 8.71 7.78 -2.41
CA VAL A 235 8.74 6.35 -2.71
C VAL A 235 9.12 5.55 -1.45
N MET A 236 10.07 6.07 -0.65
CA MET A 236 10.52 5.40 0.56
C MET A 236 9.45 5.33 1.64
N SER A 237 8.50 6.26 1.69
CA SER A 237 7.44 6.28 2.68
C SER A 237 6.57 5.02 2.68
N SER A 238 6.47 4.31 1.54
CA SER A 238 5.75 3.04 1.42
C SER A 238 6.31 1.90 2.29
N TYR A 239 7.53 2.06 2.84
CA TYR A 239 8.18 1.08 3.71
C TYR A 239 8.04 1.38 5.21
N PHE A 240 7.29 2.42 5.57
CA PHE A 240 7.13 2.88 6.96
C PHE A 240 5.65 3.03 7.32
N GLU A 241 5.37 3.07 8.62
CA GLU A 241 4.03 3.39 9.10
C GLU A 241 3.71 4.86 8.75
N PRO A 242 2.60 5.13 8.02
CA PRO A 242 2.37 6.46 7.47
C PRO A 242 2.32 7.60 8.51
N ALA A 243 1.81 7.31 9.71
CA ALA A 243 1.62 8.30 10.77
C ALA A 243 2.91 8.70 11.49
N SER A 244 3.96 7.87 11.45
CA SER A 244 5.22 8.11 12.17
C SER A 244 6.39 8.42 11.23
N TYR A 245 6.29 8.12 9.93
CA TYR A 245 7.40 8.17 8.97
C TYR A 245 8.25 9.45 9.02
N LEU A 246 7.65 10.64 8.91
CA LEU A 246 8.42 11.89 8.91
C LEU A 246 9.17 12.10 10.23
N LYS A 247 8.51 11.81 11.36
CA LYS A 247 9.12 11.88 12.69
C LYS A 247 10.24 10.87 12.84
N ASP A 248 10.01 9.64 12.40
CA ASP A 248 10.94 8.52 12.47
C ASP A 248 12.23 8.78 11.70
N MET A 249 12.11 9.44 10.55
CA MET A 249 13.25 9.83 9.71
C MET A 249 13.84 11.20 10.09
N GLY A 250 13.33 11.86 11.14
CA GLY A 250 13.81 13.19 11.55
C GLY A 250 13.52 14.30 10.52
N VAL A 251 12.54 14.10 9.64
CA VAL A 251 12.18 15.05 8.59
C VAL A 251 11.25 16.12 9.14
N SER A 252 11.71 17.38 9.10
CA SER A 252 10.88 18.53 9.47
C SER A 252 9.81 18.80 8.41
N TRP A 253 8.53 18.77 8.82
CA TRP A 253 7.41 19.13 7.94
C TRP A 253 7.59 20.52 7.34
N ALA A 254 7.93 21.53 8.14
CA ALA A 254 8.13 22.89 7.66
C ALA A 254 9.26 23.00 6.61
N ALA A 255 10.31 22.19 6.72
CA ALA A 255 11.38 22.16 5.73
C ALA A 255 10.95 21.46 4.43
N LEU A 256 10.27 20.32 4.55
CA LEU A 256 9.72 19.57 3.41
C LEU A 256 8.67 20.40 2.65
N GLU A 257 7.77 21.06 3.37
CA GLU A 257 6.75 21.92 2.77
C GLU A 257 7.36 23.05 1.93
N ARG A 258 8.43 23.70 2.43
CA ARG A 258 9.15 24.74 1.67
C ARG A 258 9.73 24.20 0.36
N LYS A 259 10.35 23.01 0.39
CA LYS A 259 10.88 22.35 -0.83
C LYS A 259 9.76 22.04 -1.82
N ILE A 260 8.64 21.51 -1.34
CA ILE A 260 7.48 21.20 -2.19
C ILE A 260 6.91 22.47 -2.83
N LYS A 261 6.71 23.55 -2.05
CA LYS A 261 6.23 24.85 -2.58
C LYS A 261 7.20 25.45 -3.60
N SER A 262 8.51 25.33 -3.36
CA SER A 262 9.54 25.78 -4.30
C SER A 262 9.44 25.04 -5.64
N VAL A 263 9.32 23.71 -5.63
CA VAL A 263 9.08 22.92 -6.84
C VAL A 263 7.77 23.29 -7.52
N LEU A 264 6.66 23.40 -6.78
CA LEU A 264 5.35 23.78 -7.33
C LEU A 264 5.32 25.20 -7.91
N LYS A 265 6.20 26.12 -7.50
CA LYS A 265 6.31 27.43 -8.14
C LYS A 265 6.79 27.33 -9.59
N SER A 266 7.66 26.36 -9.87
CA SER A 266 8.21 26.11 -11.21
C SER A 266 7.41 25.07 -11.99
N TYR A 267 6.65 24.21 -11.29
CA TYR A 267 5.87 23.11 -11.84
C TYR A 267 4.42 23.12 -11.33
N SER A 268 3.75 24.27 -11.41
CA SER A 268 2.45 24.51 -10.74
C SER A 268 1.30 23.63 -11.18
N ALA A 269 1.34 23.10 -12.41
CA ALA A 269 0.35 22.17 -12.93
C ALA A 269 0.76 20.69 -12.80
N ASN A 270 1.91 20.40 -12.16
CA ASN A 270 2.40 19.03 -12.06
C ASN A 270 1.67 18.27 -10.94
N LYS A 271 0.77 17.37 -11.36
CA LYS A 271 -0.09 16.59 -10.47
C LYS A 271 0.69 15.69 -9.52
N PHE A 272 1.85 15.19 -9.92
CA PHE A 272 2.70 14.37 -9.04
C PHE A 272 3.13 15.16 -7.79
N PHE A 273 3.62 16.39 -7.94
CA PHE A 273 4.07 17.19 -6.80
C PHE A 273 2.91 17.70 -5.96
N LEU A 274 1.74 17.95 -6.57
CA LEU A 274 0.54 18.30 -5.82
C LEU A 274 0.03 17.13 -4.97
N ASN A 275 0.05 15.91 -5.52
CA ASN A 275 -0.23 14.68 -4.78
C ASN A 275 0.80 14.42 -3.67
N ALA A 276 2.09 14.62 -3.93
CA ALA A 276 3.14 14.52 -2.92
C ALA A 276 2.90 15.52 -1.77
N TYR A 277 2.46 16.75 -2.09
CA TYR A 277 2.14 17.75 -1.09
C TYR A 277 0.98 17.30 -0.20
N TRP A 278 -0.14 16.91 -0.81
CA TRP A 278 -1.28 16.37 -0.11
C TRP A 278 -0.90 15.20 0.80
N TYR A 279 -0.09 14.28 0.27
CA TYR A 279 0.39 13.10 0.95
C TYR A 279 1.18 13.44 2.23
N PHE A 280 2.21 14.26 2.09
CA PHE A 280 3.07 14.62 3.21
C PHE A 280 2.38 15.53 4.23
N ALA A 281 1.43 16.36 3.82
CA ALA A 281 0.59 17.10 4.75
C ALA A 281 -0.22 16.15 5.66
N GLY A 282 -0.80 15.08 5.07
CA GLY A 282 -1.45 14.02 5.83
C GLY A 282 -0.51 13.32 6.81
N MET A 283 0.71 12.96 6.38
CA MET A 283 1.73 12.34 7.25
C MET A 283 2.20 13.26 8.38
N ALA A 284 2.26 14.56 8.12
CA ALA A 284 2.61 15.56 9.12
C ALA A 284 1.48 15.87 10.10
N LEU A 285 0.29 15.27 9.90
CA LEU A 285 -0.95 15.61 10.61
C LEU A 285 -1.37 17.08 10.42
N ASP A 286 -0.91 17.71 9.34
CA ASP A 286 -1.32 19.06 8.92
C ASP A 286 -2.62 18.96 8.11
N VAL A 287 -3.70 18.74 8.85
CA VAL A 287 -5.03 18.48 8.28
C VAL A 287 -5.54 19.67 7.46
N GLU A 288 -5.33 20.89 7.95
CA GLU A 288 -5.77 22.10 7.21
C GLU A 288 -5.09 22.18 5.85
N LYS A 289 -3.77 21.92 5.81
CA LYS A 289 -3.05 21.92 4.55
C LYS A 289 -3.48 20.76 3.65
N ALA A 290 -3.64 19.57 4.20
CA ALA A 290 -4.09 18.41 3.43
C ALA A 290 -5.49 18.63 2.83
N GLU A 291 -6.42 19.27 3.53
CA GLU A 291 -7.73 19.66 2.96
C GLU A 291 -7.60 20.72 1.86
N GLU A 292 -6.77 21.74 2.08
CA GLU A 292 -6.50 22.80 1.09
C GLU A 292 -5.98 22.24 -0.23
N ILE A 293 -4.99 21.34 -0.17
CA ILE A 293 -4.43 20.71 -1.36
C ILE A 293 -5.39 19.67 -1.94
N GLY A 294 -6.09 18.91 -1.08
CA GLY A 294 -7.07 17.92 -1.49
C GLY A 294 -8.20 18.51 -2.34
N ARG A 295 -8.65 19.74 -2.05
CA ARG A 295 -9.64 20.47 -2.88
C ARG A 295 -9.17 20.79 -4.29
N GLN A 296 -7.86 20.73 -4.55
CA GLN A 296 -7.27 20.99 -5.87
C GLN A 296 -7.06 19.71 -6.68
N LEU A 297 -7.31 18.54 -6.08
CA LEU A 297 -7.16 17.22 -6.69
C LEU A 297 -8.54 16.62 -6.98
N ASP A 298 -8.79 16.10 -8.18
CA ASP A 298 -10.00 15.30 -8.44
C ASP A 298 -9.91 13.92 -7.75
N GLU A 299 -11.02 13.29 -7.39
CA GLU A 299 -11.05 11.99 -6.68
C GLU A 299 -10.34 10.87 -7.46
N LYS A 300 -10.34 10.96 -8.79
CA LYS A 300 -9.61 10.04 -9.69
C LYS A 300 -8.12 10.38 -9.80
N GLU A 301 -7.72 11.57 -9.39
CA GLU A 301 -6.36 12.11 -9.51
C GLU A 301 -5.57 12.04 -8.21
N ALA A 302 -6.25 11.84 -7.08
CA ALA A 302 -5.66 11.60 -5.75
C ALA A 302 -5.04 10.20 -5.63
N TRP A 303 -4.13 9.84 -6.55
CA TRP A 303 -3.37 8.60 -6.50
C TRP A 303 -1.95 8.81 -7.01
N ILE A 304 -1.00 8.25 -6.25
CA ILE A 304 0.28 7.84 -6.79
C ILE A 304 0.11 6.36 -7.12
N ASN A 305 -0.05 6.04 -8.40
CA ASN A 305 0.25 4.70 -8.88
C ASN A 305 1.76 4.55 -8.71
N ASN A 306 2.20 4.06 -7.56
CA ASN A 306 3.58 3.62 -7.43
C ASN A 306 3.71 2.40 -8.34
N PRO A 307 4.46 2.47 -9.45
CA PRO A 307 4.54 1.36 -10.40
C PRO A 307 5.25 0.14 -9.82
N TRP A 308 5.78 0.23 -8.61
CA TRP A 308 6.53 -0.82 -7.94
C TRP A 308 5.68 -1.70 -7.00
N TRP A 309 4.49 -1.25 -6.58
CA TRP A 309 3.56 -2.00 -5.72
C TRP A 309 2.12 -1.42 -5.78
N ASP A 310 1.11 -2.29 -5.77
CA ASP A 310 -0.36 -2.03 -5.68
C ASP A 310 -0.81 -1.24 -4.41
N SER A 311 0.15 -0.70 -3.67
CA SER A 311 0.04 0.04 -2.40
C SER A 311 -0.59 1.44 -2.51
N GLY A 312 -0.85 1.93 -3.74
CA GLY A 312 -1.58 3.19 -3.95
C GLY A 312 -2.88 3.22 -3.14
N HIS A 313 -3.62 2.10 -3.11
CA HIS A 313 -4.86 1.92 -2.36
C HIS A 313 -4.74 2.04 -0.83
N LYS A 314 -3.61 1.67 -0.22
CA LYS A 314 -3.48 1.69 1.25
C LYS A 314 -3.32 3.11 1.82
N THR A 315 -2.83 4.06 1.02
CA THR A 315 -2.39 5.35 1.56
C THR A 315 -3.42 6.46 1.49
N SER A 316 -4.36 6.42 0.53
CA SER A 316 -5.54 7.29 0.57
C SER A 316 -6.47 6.94 1.74
N THR A 317 -6.54 5.66 2.12
CA THR A 317 -7.25 5.21 3.33
C THR A 317 -6.58 5.74 4.60
N ALA A 318 -5.24 5.69 4.70
CA ALA A 318 -4.51 6.20 5.86
C ALA A 318 -4.65 7.72 6.04
N ILE A 319 -4.56 8.50 4.96
CA ILE A 319 -4.74 9.96 5.02
C ILE A 319 -6.21 10.32 5.30
N LYS A 320 -7.19 9.61 4.72
CA LYS A 320 -8.61 9.77 5.07
C LYS A 320 -8.86 9.43 6.55
N VAL A 321 -8.22 8.39 7.10
CA VAL A 321 -8.28 8.05 8.53
C VAL A 321 -7.67 9.16 9.41
N LEU A 322 -6.58 9.78 8.98
CA LEU A 322 -5.92 10.88 9.72
C LEU A 322 -6.70 12.20 9.61
N LEU A 323 -7.24 12.55 8.44
CA LEU A 323 -8.13 13.71 8.25
C LEU A 323 -9.41 13.57 9.10
N ASN A 324 -9.98 12.36 9.15
CA ASN A 324 -11.17 12.05 9.96
C ASN A 324 -10.90 12.07 11.47
N SER A 325 -9.65 12.00 11.92
CA SER A 325 -9.31 12.16 13.34
C SER A 325 -9.61 13.59 13.85
N LYS A 326 -9.74 14.59 12.95
CA LYS A 326 -10.16 15.95 13.30
C LYS A 326 -11.67 16.09 13.50
N ASP A 327 -12.50 15.23 12.89
CA ASP A 327 -13.92 15.15 13.24
C ASP A 327 -14.12 14.63 14.67
N ALA A 328 -13.21 13.77 15.13
CA ALA A 328 -13.13 13.31 16.51
C ALA A 328 -12.48 14.37 17.43
N ALA A 329 -11.43 15.06 16.96
CA ALA A 329 -10.73 16.11 17.71
C ALA A 329 -11.63 17.32 17.96
N GLY A 330 -12.29 17.34 19.11
CA GLY A 330 -13.20 18.41 19.54
C GLY A 330 -14.66 17.99 19.70
N SER A 331 -15.05 16.76 19.33
CA SER A 331 -16.42 16.28 19.52
C SER A 331 -16.49 15.10 20.49
N TRP A 332 -16.33 15.43 21.77
CA TRP A 332 -16.75 14.57 22.87
C TRP A 332 -18.16 14.03 22.59
N ASN A 333 -18.42 12.76 22.93
CA ASN A 333 -19.71 12.10 22.71
C ASN A 333 -20.12 11.91 21.22
N LYS A 334 -19.20 11.91 20.25
CA LYS A 334 -19.48 11.32 18.92
C LYS A 334 -19.06 9.85 18.87
N ASN A 335 -19.78 9.07 18.06
CA ASN A 335 -19.39 7.72 17.71
C ASN A 335 -18.12 7.77 16.85
N LEU A 336 -17.06 7.12 17.32
CA LEU A 336 -15.78 7.01 16.64
C LEU A 336 -15.75 5.86 15.64
N LEU A 337 -16.76 4.97 15.67
CA LEU A 337 -16.89 3.91 14.68
C LEU A 337 -17.36 4.48 13.34
N ARG A 338 -16.73 4.03 12.25
CA ARG A 338 -17.18 4.29 10.89
C ARG A 338 -18.10 3.17 10.43
N ASN A 339 -19.16 3.56 9.72
CA ASN A 339 -20.18 2.63 9.23
C ASN A 339 -20.70 1.68 10.33
N PRO A 340 -21.09 2.18 11.53
CA PRO A 340 -21.54 1.33 12.63
C PRO A 340 -22.89 0.64 12.37
N SER A 341 -23.68 1.18 11.42
CA SER A 341 -25.01 0.70 11.04
C SER A 341 -25.01 -0.19 9.79
N ALA A 342 -23.84 -0.62 9.30
CA ALA A 342 -23.69 -1.44 8.10
C ALA A 342 -24.32 -0.84 6.81
N GLU A 343 -24.69 0.44 6.78
CA GLU A 343 -25.30 1.11 5.63
C GLU A 343 -24.47 1.06 4.36
N LYS A 344 -23.14 0.99 4.50
CA LYS A 344 -22.19 0.86 3.38
C LYS A 344 -21.64 -0.57 3.24
N GLY A 345 -22.39 -1.57 3.72
CA GLY A 345 -21.93 -2.95 3.79
C GLY A 345 -20.74 -3.10 4.77
N SER A 346 -19.72 -3.86 4.40
CA SER A 346 -18.50 -4.03 5.21
C SER A 346 -17.44 -2.94 4.99
N MET A 347 -17.74 -1.89 4.22
CA MET A 347 -16.83 -0.76 4.00
C MET A 347 -16.41 -0.14 5.35
N ASP A 348 -15.14 0.26 5.47
CA ASP A 348 -14.49 0.76 6.70
C ASP A 348 -14.21 -0.29 7.80
N TRP A 349 -14.53 -1.56 7.57
CA TRP A 349 -14.21 -2.66 8.50
C TRP A 349 -13.27 -3.68 7.86
N SER A 350 -12.29 -4.15 8.62
CA SER A 350 -11.49 -5.31 8.24
C SER A 350 -12.19 -6.58 8.68
N LEU A 351 -12.64 -7.38 7.70
CA LEU A 351 -13.22 -8.70 7.92
C LEU A 351 -12.14 -9.77 7.81
N TYR A 352 -11.95 -10.53 8.88
CA TYR A 352 -11.20 -11.78 8.87
C TYR A 352 -12.20 -12.93 8.90
N GLY A 353 -11.98 -13.95 8.08
CA GLY A 353 -12.82 -15.14 8.03
C GLY A 353 -14.12 -14.98 7.23
N LYS A 354 -15.23 -15.53 7.73
CA LYS A 354 -16.53 -15.58 7.05
C LYS A 354 -17.54 -14.70 7.78
N GLY A 355 -18.10 -13.74 7.05
CA GLY A 355 -19.08 -12.80 7.55
C GLY A 355 -19.44 -11.81 6.45
N GLY A 356 -20.25 -10.82 6.81
CA GLY A 356 -20.67 -9.79 5.88
C GLY A 356 -21.71 -8.89 6.50
N THR A 357 -22.49 -8.26 5.64
CA THR A 357 -23.67 -7.51 6.01
C THR A 357 -24.88 -8.11 5.31
N ILE A 358 -26.01 -8.13 5.99
CA ILE A 358 -27.29 -8.56 5.43
C ILE A 358 -28.30 -7.43 5.55
N GLN A 359 -29.09 -7.23 4.51
CA GLN A 359 -30.26 -6.35 4.54
C GLN A 359 -31.51 -7.24 4.65
N ALA A 360 -31.96 -7.45 5.88
CA ALA A 360 -33.08 -8.34 6.16
C ALA A 360 -33.77 -7.96 7.48
N ASP A 361 -34.97 -8.52 7.69
CA ASP A 361 -35.56 -8.61 9.02
C ASP A 361 -34.90 -9.80 9.74
N VAL A 362 -34.07 -9.51 10.73
CA VAL A 362 -33.43 -10.52 11.58
C VAL A 362 -34.05 -10.41 12.96
N PHE A 363 -34.93 -11.35 13.32
CA PHE A 363 -35.59 -11.41 14.63
C PHE A 363 -36.30 -10.11 15.02
N GLY A 364 -37.06 -9.52 14.10
CA GLY A 364 -37.82 -8.28 14.33
C GLY A 364 -36.99 -7.01 14.11
N ARG A 365 -35.70 -7.14 13.78
CA ARG A 365 -34.81 -6.01 13.49
C ARG A 365 -34.65 -5.84 11.98
N GLN A 366 -35.21 -4.75 11.45
CA GLN A 366 -35.07 -4.36 10.05
C GLN A 366 -33.88 -3.42 9.86
N GLY A 367 -33.08 -3.68 8.83
CA GLY A 367 -31.99 -2.79 8.45
C GLY A 367 -30.80 -3.55 7.86
N ASN A 368 -29.68 -2.84 7.74
CA ASN A 368 -28.40 -3.45 7.43
C ASN A 368 -27.77 -3.93 8.74
N ILE A 369 -27.38 -5.21 8.79
CA ILE A 369 -26.90 -5.86 10.00
C ILE A 369 -25.59 -6.56 9.68
N PHE A 370 -24.58 -6.39 10.54
CA PHE A 370 -23.36 -7.19 10.44
C PHE A 370 -23.63 -8.61 10.90
N TYR A 371 -23.08 -9.60 10.20
CA TYR A 371 -23.07 -10.96 10.68
C TYR A 371 -21.70 -11.63 10.52
N ILE A 372 -21.36 -12.47 11.48
CA ILE A 372 -20.20 -13.36 11.43
C ILE A 372 -20.71 -14.80 11.39
N LYS A 373 -20.09 -15.64 10.58
CA LYS A 373 -20.46 -17.05 10.43
C LYS A 373 -19.43 -17.95 11.12
N ASP A 374 -19.90 -18.91 11.89
CA ASP A 374 -19.02 -19.94 12.45
C ASP A 374 -18.66 -20.96 11.37
N VAL A 375 -17.37 -21.08 11.07
CA VAL A 375 -16.84 -21.99 10.05
C VAL A 375 -15.58 -22.70 10.53
N LEU A 376 -15.34 -23.90 10.01
CA LEU A 376 -14.24 -24.75 10.46
C LEU A 376 -12.88 -24.09 10.23
N ASP A 377 -12.06 -24.14 11.27
CA ASP A 377 -10.64 -23.72 11.27
C ASP A 377 -10.39 -22.26 10.87
N VAL A 378 -11.41 -21.39 10.96
CA VAL A 378 -11.27 -19.97 10.63
C VAL A 378 -11.90 -19.11 11.72
N VAL A 379 -11.06 -18.37 12.45
CA VAL A 379 -11.51 -17.31 13.35
C VAL A 379 -12.09 -16.20 12.50
N SER A 380 -13.36 -15.89 12.72
CA SER A 380 -14.07 -14.85 11.97
C SER A 380 -14.33 -13.63 12.86
N ASN A 381 -13.92 -12.45 12.41
CA ASN A 381 -14.19 -11.21 13.12
C ASN A 381 -14.25 -10.00 12.18
N PHE A 382 -14.92 -8.96 12.65
CA PHE A 382 -14.73 -7.62 12.11
C PHE A 382 -13.89 -6.82 13.08
N ASN A 383 -13.00 -5.98 12.55
CA ASN A 383 -12.30 -5.00 13.35
C ASN A 383 -12.13 -3.66 12.66
N GLN A 384 -12.00 -2.64 13.49
CA GLN A 384 -11.73 -1.28 13.06
C GLN A 384 -10.70 -0.66 14.00
N LYS A 385 -9.64 -0.08 13.43
CA LYS A 385 -8.62 0.69 14.15
C LYS A 385 -9.02 2.16 14.16
N ILE A 386 -9.02 2.76 15.34
CA ILE A 386 -9.35 4.16 15.60
C ILE A 386 -8.11 4.84 16.17
N VAL A 387 -7.60 5.87 15.50
CA VAL A 387 -6.52 6.72 16.04
C VAL A 387 -7.11 7.65 17.10
N VAL A 388 -6.47 7.74 18.26
CA VAL A 388 -6.96 8.50 19.40
C VAL A 388 -6.28 9.87 19.45
N PRO A 389 -7.04 10.98 19.36
CA PRO A 389 -6.52 12.32 19.60
C PRO A 389 -5.92 12.48 21.01
N ARG A 390 -4.85 13.27 21.14
CA ARG A 390 -4.13 13.43 22.42
C ARG A 390 -4.98 14.05 23.54
N GLU A 391 -6.00 14.81 23.19
CA GLU A 391 -6.95 15.41 24.15
C GLU A 391 -7.87 14.39 24.82
N PHE A 392 -7.98 13.17 24.28
CA PHE A 392 -8.79 12.08 24.83
C PHE A 392 -8.02 11.22 25.83
N ILE A 393 -6.72 11.47 25.98
CA ILE A 393 -5.85 10.68 26.85
C ILE A 393 -6.29 10.84 28.31
N GLY A 394 -6.47 9.71 28.99
CA GLY A 394 -6.97 9.66 30.38
C GLY A 394 -8.48 9.78 30.51
N ALA A 395 -9.22 9.97 29.40
CA ALA A 395 -10.67 10.05 29.37
C ALA A 395 -11.33 8.66 29.49
N TYR A 396 -12.67 8.61 29.38
CA TYR A 396 -13.45 7.38 29.46
C TYR A 396 -13.99 6.99 28.09
N VAL A 397 -13.77 5.73 27.69
CA VAL A 397 -14.34 5.15 26.48
C VAL A 397 -15.55 4.32 26.86
N ALA A 398 -16.71 4.65 26.30
CA ALA A 398 -17.89 3.80 26.35
C ALA A 398 -18.01 3.02 25.06
N VAL A 399 -18.26 1.72 25.19
CA VAL A 399 -18.53 0.81 24.08
C VAL A 399 -19.95 0.29 24.25
N ALA A 400 -20.73 0.25 23.17
CA ALA A 400 -22.02 -0.40 23.15
C ALA A 400 -22.33 -1.07 21.80
N GLY A 401 -23.26 -2.00 21.81
CA GLY A 401 -23.79 -2.63 20.60
C GLY A 401 -25.00 -3.50 20.92
N TYR A 402 -25.82 -3.77 19.91
CA TYR A 402 -26.98 -4.64 19.98
C TYR A 402 -26.63 -5.95 19.31
N LEU A 403 -26.69 -7.06 20.06
CA LEU A 403 -26.16 -8.36 19.63
C LEU A 403 -27.27 -9.39 19.58
N SER A 404 -27.18 -10.34 18.64
CA SER A 404 -28.08 -11.49 18.55
C SER A 404 -27.38 -12.70 17.91
N THR A 405 -28.00 -13.88 17.96
CA THR A 405 -27.51 -15.11 17.35
C THR A 405 -28.70 -15.98 16.93
N ASP A 406 -28.55 -16.74 15.84
CA ASP A 406 -29.54 -17.74 15.44
C ASP A 406 -29.44 -19.07 16.22
N GLU A 407 -28.48 -19.16 17.15
CA GLU A 407 -28.27 -20.32 18.02
C GLU A 407 -28.70 -20.17 19.47
N ALA A 408 -29.05 -21.31 20.07
CA ALA A 408 -29.44 -21.40 21.46
C ALA A 408 -28.21 -21.33 22.35
N VAL A 409 -28.13 -20.27 23.14
CA VAL A 409 -27.09 -20.14 24.16
C VAL A 409 -27.44 -21.01 25.37
N VAL A 410 -27.15 -22.32 25.27
CA VAL A 410 -27.46 -23.30 26.33
C VAL A 410 -26.19 -23.79 27.01
N GLY A 411 -25.99 -23.37 28.26
CA GLY A 411 -24.94 -23.90 29.15
C GLY A 411 -23.53 -23.33 28.95
N PRO A 412 -22.57 -23.75 29.81
CA PRO A 412 -21.17 -23.33 29.74
C PRO A 412 -20.51 -23.83 28.46
N GLY A 413 -19.89 -22.92 27.68
CA GLY A 413 -19.24 -23.26 26.40
C GLY A 413 -20.12 -23.07 25.15
N SER A 414 -21.32 -22.52 25.30
CA SER A 414 -22.14 -22.08 24.15
C SER A 414 -21.43 -21.00 23.33
N LYS A 415 -21.64 -21.03 22.01
CA LYS A 415 -21.11 -20.03 21.08
C LYS A 415 -21.88 -18.72 21.24
N LYS A 416 -21.18 -17.61 21.42
CA LYS A 416 -21.78 -16.32 21.78
C LYS A 416 -21.15 -15.19 21.00
N PRO A 417 -21.93 -14.24 20.45
CA PRO A 417 -21.39 -12.96 20.02
C PRO A 417 -20.90 -12.15 21.22
N TYR A 418 -19.84 -11.39 21.03
CA TYR A 418 -19.36 -10.42 22.01
C TYR A 418 -18.61 -9.27 21.33
N LEU A 419 -18.56 -8.15 22.04
CA LEU A 419 -17.72 -7.01 21.68
C LEU A 419 -16.42 -7.08 22.46
N SER A 420 -15.34 -6.61 21.85
CA SER A 420 -14.05 -6.46 22.56
C SER A 420 -13.16 -5.42 21.87
N GLY A 421 -12.00 -5.16 22.45
CA GLY A 421 -11.05 -4.22 21.89
C GLY A 421 -9.71 -4.22 22.60
N TYR A 422 -8.79 -3.41 22.10
CA TYR A 422 -7.49 -3.14 22.71
C TYR A 422 -7.18 -1.64 22.68
N PHE A 423 -6.64 -1.12 23.78
CA PHE A 423 -5.88 0.11 23.77
C PHE A 423 -4.46 -0.21 23.31
N MET A 424 -3.96 0.51 22.31
CA MET A 424 -2.71 0.21 21.63
C MET A 424 -1.73 1.38 21.73
N HIS A 425 -0.45 1.06 21.90
CA HIS A 425 0.67 1.98 21.74
C HIS A 425 1.37 1.68 20.41
N ASP A 426 1.62 2.71 19.60
CA ASP A 426 2.35 2.63 18.32
C ASP A 426 1.79 1.57 17.36
N GLY A 427 0.48 1.30 17.45
CA GLY A 427 -0.24 0.31 16.65
C GLY A 427 0.13 -1.17 16.87
N ASN A 428 1.24 -1.46 17.55
CA ASN A 428 1.81 -2.82 17.63
C ASN A 428 1.86 -3.40 19.05
N ARG A 429 1.71 -2.58 20.09
CA ARG A 429 1.74 -3.03 21.49
C ARG A 429 0.38 -2.86 22.14
N ILE A 430 -0.21 -3.95 22.63
CA ILE A 430 -1.41 -3.90 23.46
C ILE A 430 -1.02 -3.34 24.83
N ILE A 431 -1.68 -2.25 25.23
CA ILE A 431 -1.54 -1.64 26.56
C ILE A 431 -2.52 -2.31 27.52
N SER A 432 -3.79 -2.40 27.12
CA SER A 432 -4.84 -3.04 27.92
C SER A 432 -6.03 -3.44 27.04
N ASN A 433 -6.85 -4.35 27.55
CA ASN A 433 -8.04 -4.86 26.86
C ASN A 433 -9.26 -3.94 27.11
N LEU A 434 -10.09 -3.75 26.07
CA LEU A 434 -11.48 -3.31 26.20
C LEU A 434 -12.36 -4.55 26.21
N SER A 435 -12.55 -5.14 27.38
CA SER A 435 -13.40 -6.32 27.56
C SER A 435 -14.06 -6.28 28.92
N ALA A 436 -15.35 -6.56 28.97
CA ALA A 436 -16.12 -6.71 30.20
C ALA A 436 -17.18 -7.81 29.99
N ASP A 437 -17.63 -8.46 31.07
CA ASP A 437 -18.66 -9.51 30.98
C ASP A 437 -19.97 -8.97 30.38
N THR A 438 -20.29 -7.70 30.61
CA THR A 438 -21.44 -7.00 30.03
C THR A 438 -21.35 -6.79 28.52
N MET A 439 -20.19 -7.05 27.90
CA MET A 439 -19.98 -6.98 26.45
C MET A 439 -20.22 -8.33 25.75
N MET A 440 -20.48 -9.40 26.51
CA MET A 440 -20.74 -10.74 25.99
C MET A 440 -22.23 -11.06 26.01
N TYR A 441 -22.74 -11.66 24.94
CA TYR A 441 -24.13 -12.06 24.84
C TYR A 441 -24.49 -13.22 25.80
N ASP A 442 -25.65 -13.12 26.45
CA ASP A 442 -26.18 -14.01 27.49
C ASP A 442 -27.68 -14.31 27.36
N CYS A 443 -28.39 -13.70 26.41
CA CYS A 443 -29.78 -14.08 26.12
C CYS A 443 -29.85 -15.45 25.41
N HIS A 444 -31.04 -16.03 25.34
CA HIS A 444 -31.31 -17.30 24.67
C HIS A 444 -31.28 -17.14 23.12
N THR A 445 -31.79 -18.11 22.34
CA THR A 445 -31.93 -17.98 20.87
C THR A 445 -32.77 -16.77 20.48
N ASN A 446 -32.43 -16.14 19.35
CA ASN A 446 -33.34 -15.29 18.57
C ASN A 446 -33.85 -14.04 19.31
N CYS A 447 -33.10 -13.54 20.29
CA CYS A 447 -33.36 -12.25 20.93
C CYS A 447 -32.22 -11.28 20.61
N TRP A 448 -32.56 -10.00 20.50
CA TRP A 448 -31.55 -8.96 20.51
C TRP A 448 -31.32 -8.44 21.92
N GLN A 449 -30.07 -8.08 22.23
CA GLN A 449 -29.73 -7.61 23.56
C GLN A 449 -28.65 -6.52 23.53
N PRO A 450 -28.81 -5.42 24.30
CA PRO A 450 -27.78 -4.41 24.39
C PRO A 450 -26.59 -4.97 25.18
N ARG A 451 -25.38 -4.65 24.72
CA ARG A 451 -24.11 -5.00 25.32
C ARG A 451 -23.22 -3.80 25.39
N TRP A 452 -22.45 -3.66 26.47
CA TRP A 452 -21.72 -2.44 26.74
C TRP A 452 -20.55 -2.61 27.70
N GLY A 453 -19.67 -1.62 27.73
CA GLY A 453 -18.59 -1.49 28.72
C GLY A 453 -18.08 -0.05 28.79
N ILE A 454 -17.53 0.34 29.95
CA ILE A 454 -16.88 1.66 30.15
C ILE A 454 -15.46 1.43 30.63
N PHE A 455 -14.50 2.08 30.00
CA PHE A 455 -13.08 1.87 30.24
C PHE A 455 -12.35 3.19 30.39
N LYS A 456 -11.49 3.30 31.39
CA LYS A 456 -10.57 4.44 31.48
C LYS A 456 -9.42 4.24 30.49
N MET A 457 -9.21 5.22 29.63
CA MET A 457 -8.17 5.18 28.61
C MET A 457 -6.77 5.36 29.22
N PRO A 458 -5.83 4.42 29.02
CA PRO A 458 -4.46 4.57 29.47
C PRO A 458 -3.76 5.79 28.85
N THR A 459 -2.82 6.38 29.57
CA THR A 459 -2.12 7.61 29.14
C THR A 459 -1.22 7.43 27.92
N GLU A 460 -0.80 6.20 27.63
CA GLU A 460 0.09 5.84 26.51
C GLU A 460 -0.68 5.44 25.25
N THR A 461 -2.02 5.51 25.27
CA THR A 461 -2.88 5.09 24.16
C THR A 461 -2.65 5.98 22.95
N GLU A 462 -2.40 5.38 21.79
CA GLU A 462 -2.33 6.10 20.52
C GLU A 462 -3.42 5.65 19.54
N SER A 463 -3.93 4.43 19.73
CA SER A 463 -5.10 3.93 18.99
C SER A 463 -5.92 2.95 19.80
N ILE A 464 -7.17 2.75 19.40
CA ILE A 464 -8.07 1.71 19.88
C ILE A 464 -8.35 0.77 18.72
N THR A 465 -8.24 -0.54 18.94
CA THR A 465 -8.78 -1.54 18.01
C THR A 465 -10.08 -2.06 18.59
N PHE A 466 -11.19 -1.92 17.86
CA PHE A 466 -12.50 -2.44 18.26
C PHE A 466 -12.83 -3.68 17.43
N HIS A 467 -13.45 -4.67 18.07
CA HIS A 467 -13.76 -5.96 17.48
C HIS A 467 -15.22 -6.38 17.71
N MET A 468 -15.84 -6.91 16.66
CA MET A 468 -16.99 -7.80 16.74
C MET A 468 -16.49 -9.24 16.63
N ASN A 469 -16.71 -10.04 17.67
CA ASN A 469 -16.18 -11.39 17.78
C ASN A 469 -17.26 -12.38 18.21
N HIS A 470 -17.03 -13.66 17.94
CA HIS A 470 -17.80 -14.74 18.54
C HIS A 470 -16.90 -15.69 19.33
N SER A 471 -17.44 -16.35 20.34
CA SER A 471 -16.76 -17.43 21.05
C SER A 471 -17.07 -18.76 20.38
N SER A 472 -16.06 -19.63 20.27
CA SER A 472 -16.23 -21.05 19.93
C SER A 472 -15.60 -21.87 21.05
N ALA A 473 -16.35 -22.83 21.62
CA ALA A 473 -15.77 -23.71 22.63
C ALA A 473 -14.76 -24.66 21.98
N LYS A 474 -13.67 -24.92 22.70
CA LYS A 474 -12.62 -25.82 22.22
C LYS A 474 -13.21 -27.22 22.01
N GLY A 475 -13.23 -27.69 20.77
CA GLY A 475 -13.76 -29.02 20.40
C GLY A 475 -15.22 -29.04 19.91
N THR A 476 -15.89 -27.89 19.76
CA THR A 476 -17.19 -27.84 19.09
C THR A 476 -17.01 -27.80 17.58
N THR A 477 -17.77 -28.63 16.85
CA THR A 477 -17.84 -28.55 15.40
C THR A 477 -18.57 -27.26 14.99
N PRO A 478 -18.07 -26.52 13.98
CA PRO A 478 -18.82 -25.45 13.36
C PRO A 478 -20.10 -25.97 12.72
N ASP A 479 -21.15 -25.18 12.82
CA ASP A 479 -22.53 -25.51 12.45
C ASP A 479 -23.16 -24.45 11.54
N ASP A 480 -22.33 -23.57 10.95
CA ASP A 480 -22.76 -22.55 10.00
C ASP A 480 -23.60 -21.41 10.62
N SER A 481 -23.63 -21.36 11.95
CA SER A 481 -24.38 -20.40 12.77
C SER A 481 -23.92 -18.97 12.57
N ARG A 482 -24.85 -18.03 12.76
CA ARG A 482 -24.63 -16.60 12.50
C ARG A 482 -24.80 -15.79 13.76
N PHE A 483 -23.81 -14.95 13.98
CA PHE A 483 -23.74 -13.98 15.06
C PHE A 483 -23.99 -12.60 14.49
N PHE A 484 -24.99 -11.89 15.00
CA PHE A 484 -25.45 -10.61 14.48
C PHE A 484 -25.05 -9.45 15.38
N TYR A 485 -24.71 -8.32 14.75
CA TYR A 485 -24.29 -7.09 15.41
C TYR A 485 -24.94 -5.89 14.73
N ASP A 486 -25.50 -4.99 15.53
CA ASP A 486 -26.15 -3.77 15.08
C ASP A 486 -25.97 -2.63 16.10
N ASP A 487 -26.27 -1.40 15.70
CA ASP A 487 -26.27 -0.18 16.52
C ASP A 487 -25.00 -0.02 17.37
N LEU A 488 -23.85 -0.19 16.72
CA LEU A 488 -22.54 -0.21 17.34
C LEU A 488 -22.07 1.19 17.72
N GLU A 489 -21.53 1.34 18.92
CA GLU A 489 -21.09 2.62 19.46
C GLU A 489 -19.72 2.49 20.14
N LEU A 490 -18.80 3.39 19.79
CA LEU A 490 -17.57 3.62 20.56
C LEU A 490 -17.39 5.12 20.73
N ARG A 491 -17.58 5.61 21.96
CA ARG A 491 -17.59 7.06 22.26
C ARG A 491 -16.61 7.39 23.36
N VAL A 492 -16.13 8.64 23.37
CA VAL A 492 -15.21 9.14 24.38
C VAL A 492 -15.84 10.29 25.17
N PHE A 493 -15.67 10.24 26.48
CA PHE A 493 -16.27 11.13 27.48
C PHE A 493 -15.22 11.65 28.44
N LYS A 494 -15.34 12.92 28.86
CA LYS A 494 -14.37 13.54 29.77
C LYS A 494 -14.43 12.89 31.15
N THR A 495 -15.63 12.49 31.56
CA THR A 495 -15.89 11.95 32.88
C THR A 495 -16.56 10.59 32.82
N LEU A 496 -16.39 9.78 33.87
CA LEU A 496 -17.07 8.49 34.03
C LEU A 496 -18.59 8.67 33.99
N ARG A 497 -19.10 9.70 34.67
CA ARG A 497 -20.52 10.00 34.77
C ARG A 497 -21.17 10.22 33.40
N GLU A 498 -20.54 10.99 32.51
CA GLU A 498 -21.05 11.21 31.16
C GLU A 498 -21.11 9.90 30.36
N ALA A 499 -20.12 9.02 30.54
CA ALA A 499 -20.12 7.70 29.91
C ALA A 499 -21.24 6.80 30.47
N GLU A 500 -21.49 6.85 31.78
CA GLU A 500 -22.58 6.12 32.44
C GLU A 500 -23.95 6.61 31.94
N GLU A 501 -24.17 7.92 31.89
CA GLU A 501 -25.41 8.54 31.37
C GLU A 501 -25.68 8.14 29.91
N PHE A 502 -24.62 8.06 29.08
CA PHE A 502 -24.74 7.55 27.71
C PHE A 502 -25.18 6.09 27.67
N ILE A 503 -24.53 5.21 28.46
CA ILE A 503 -24.87 3.79 28.50
C ILE A 503 -26.30 3.57 29.00
N GLU A 504 -26.74 4.31 30.02
CA GLU A 504 -28.13 4.25 30.49
C GLU A 504 -29.13 4.65 29.40
N SER A 505 -28.84 5.74 28.67
CA SER A 505 -29.66 6.17 27.53
C SER A 505 -29.69 5.12 26.41
N TYR A 506 -28.54 4.49 26.12
CA TYR A 506 -28.43 3.43 25.12
C TYR A 506 -29.29 2.23 25.52
N LYS A 507 -29.16 1.73 26.76
CA LYS A 507 -29.98 0.62 27.26
C LYS A 507 -31.47 0.93 27.17
N LYS A 508 -31.89 2.11 27.62
CA LYS A 508 -33.29 2.52 27.58
C LYS A 508 -33.86 2.58 26.15
N LYS A 509 -33.07 3.02 25.18
CA LYS A 509 -33.44 3.01 23.74
C LYS A 509 -33.77 1.59 23.26
N HIS A 510 -33.05 0.57 23.76
CA HIS A 510 -33.20 -0.82 23.34
C HIS A 510 -34.15 -1.65 24.22
N GLU A 511 -34.49 -1.19 25.43
CA GLU A 511 -35.57 -1.79 26.25
C GLU A 511 -36.98 -1.52 25.69
N GLN A 512 -37.14 -0.51 24.83
CA GLN A 512 -38.44 -0.07 24.29
C GLN A 512 -38.84 -0.73 22.96
N ILE A 513 -38.04 -1.68 22.44
CA ILE A 513 -38.33 -2.38 21.19
C ILE A 513 -39.07 -3.68 21.56
N PRO A 514 -40.38 -3.83 21.27
CA PRO A 514 -41.09 -5.08 21.52
C PRO A 514 -40.47 -6.20 20.67
N ILE A 515 -40.31 -7.38 21.29
CA ILE A 515 -39.97 -8.64 20.60
C ILE A 515 -41.06 -8.97 19.58
#